data_AF-A0A930MZH0-F1
#
_entry.id   AF-A0A930MZH0-F1
#
_cell.length_a   1.000
_cell.length_b   1.000
_cell.length_c   1.000
_cell.angle_alpha   90.00
_cell.angle_beta   90.00
_cell.angle_gamma   90.00
#
_symmetry.space_group_name_H-M   'P 1'
#
loop_
_entity.id
_entity.type
_entity.pdbx_description
1 polymer ?
#
loop_
_entity_poly.entity_id
_entity_poly.type
_entity_poly.pdbx_seq_one_letter_code
_entity_poly.pdbx_strand_id
1 'polypeptide(L)' 'MNGNLMVLLPLLGFMAGMLALGFYVRRQSAAGGFLSNYFVGGQSLGGFVLAMTMVATYSSVSSFVGGPGM' A
#
# COMPACT_ATOMS: atom_id res chain seq x y z
N MET A 1 -13.45 -11.43 28.85
CA MET A 1 -13.51 -11.47 27.37
C MET A 1 -12.97 -10.14 26.82
N ASN A 2 -11.79 -9.70 27.28
CA ASN A 2 -11.32 -8.31 27.10
C ASN A 2 -10.05 -8.21 26.25
N GLY A 3 -9.36 -9.34 25.98
CA GLY A 3 -8.13 -9.37 25.19
C GLY A 3 -8.35 -9.20 23.68
N ASN A 4 -9.47 -9.67 23.14
CA ASN A 4 -9.75 -9.58 21.69
C ASN A 4 -9.91 -8.15 21.21
N LEU A 5 -10.54 -7.28 22.00
CA LEU A 5 -10.76 -5.89 21.63
C LEU A 5 -9.43 -5.12 21.51
N MET A 6 -8.46 -5.46 22.36
CA MET A 6 -7.12 -4.87 22.37
C MET A 6 -6.27 -5.32 21.18
N VAL A 7 -6.56 -6.49 20.59
CA VAL A 7 -5.93 -6.99 19.35
C VAL A 7 -6.65 -6.47 18.10
N LEU A 8 -7.97 -6.30 18.15
CA LEU A 8 -8.78 -5.74 17.06
C LEU A 8 -8.50 -4.26 16.82
N LEU A 9 -8.21 -3.50 17.88
CA LEU A 9 -7.99 -2.06 17.81
C LEU A 9 -6.81 -1.65 16.88
N PRO A 10 -5.60 -2.23 16.98
CA PRO A 10 -4.51 -1.93 16.06
C PRO A 10 -4.79 -2.40 14.62
N LEU A 11 -5.50 -3.52 14.44
CA LEU A 11 -5.91 -3.99 13.10
C LEU A 11 -6.84 -3.00 12.42
N LEU A 12 -7.89 -2.56 13.12
CA LEU A 12 -8.83 -1.55 12.63
C LEU A 12 -8.13 -0.20 12.38
N GLY A 13 -7.19 0.18 13.24
CA GLY A 13 -6.36 1.37 13.05
C GLY A 13 -5.51 1.31 11.78
N PHE A 14 -4.85 0.17 11.52
CA PHE A 14 -4.08 -0.04 10.30
C PHE A 14 -4.95 0.02 9.04
N MET A 15 -6.11 -0.63 9.05
CA MET A 15 -7.06 -0.59 7.93
C MET A 15 -7.59 0.81 7.68
N ALA A 16 -7.98 1.54 8.72
CA ALA A 16 -8.45 2.92 8.61
C ALA A 16 -7.34 3.84 8.06
N GLY A 17 -6.09 3.65 8.49
CA GLY A 17 -4.92 4.37 7.99
C GLY A 17 -4.66 4.12 6.50
N MET A 18 -4.69 2.85 6.06
CA MET A 18 -4.57 2.48 4.64
C MET A 18 -5.65 3.13 3.78
N LEU A 19 -6.91 3.12 4.25
CA LEU A 19 -8.03 3.76 3.53
C LEU A 19 -7.86 5.28 3.46
N ALA A 20 -7.51 5.93 4.57
CA ALA A 20 -7.27 7.37 4.61
C ALA A 20 -6.14 7.79 3.66
N LEU A 21 -5.05 7.02 3.62
CA LEU A 21 -3.93 7.23 2.70
C LEU A 21 -4.40 7.09 1.24
N GLY A 22 -5.20 6.07 0.93
CA GLY A 22 -5.78 5.88 -0.40
C GLY A 22 -6.64 7.05 -0.86
N PHE A 23 -7.49 7.59 0.03
CA PHE A 23 -8.29 8.78 -0.26
C PHE A 23 -7.43 10.04 -0.45
N TYR A 24 -6.40 10.22 0.37
CA TYR A 24 -5.47 11.35 0.28
C TYR A 24 -4.69 11.34 -1.03
N VAL A 25 -4.10 10.19 -1.39
CA VAL A 25 -3.38 10.00 -2.66
C VAL A 25 -4.31 10.19 -3.83
N ARG A 26 -5.51 9.58 -3.82
CA ARG A 26 -6.50 9.74 -4.89
C ARG A 26 -6.89 11.21 -5.10
N ARG A 27 -7.04 11.97 -4.01
CA ARG A 27 -7.34 13.40 -4.06
C ARG A 27 -6.18 14.22 -4.62
N GLN A 28 -4.93 13.86 -4.31
CA GLN A 28 -3.75 14.49 -4.92
C GLN A 28 -3.56 14.12 -6.39
N SER A 29 -3.78 12.86 -6.76
CA SER A 29 -3.68 12.39 -8.15
C SER A 29 -4.75 13.02 -9.06
N ALA A 30 -5.92 13.36 -8.53
CA ALA A 30 -6.98 14.06 -9.25
C ALA A 30 -6.66 15.54 -9.58
N ALA A 31 -5.66 16.15 -8.93
CA ALA A 31 -5.25 17.53 -9.17
C ALA A 31 -4.40 17.75 -10.45
N GLY A 32 -4.39 16.78 -11.37
CA GLY A 32 -4.11 17.05 -12.79
C GLY A 32 -2.66 16.90 -13.27
N GLY A 33 -1.74 16.42 -12.43
CA GLY A 33 -0.32 16.32 -12.83
C GLY A 33 0.17 14.91 -13.19
N PHE A 34 -0.51 13.85 -12.70
CA PHE A 34 0.07 12.50 -12.75
C PHE A 34 0.02 11.89 -14.15
N LEU A 35 -1.16 11.82 -14.79
CA LEU A 35 -1.29 11.24 -16.14
C LEU A 35 -0.53 12.03 -17.21
N SER A 36 -0.52 13.37 -17.11
CA SER A 36 0.20 14.22 -18.06
C SER A 36 1.72 14.05 -17.93
N ASN A 37 2.29 14.07 -16.72
CA ASN A 37 3.74 13.84 -16.54
C ASN A 37 4.16 12.36 -16.76
N TYR A 38 3.25 11.41 -16.52
CA TYR A 38 3.48 9.97 -16.68
C TYR A 38 3.53 9.53 -18.15
N PHE A 39 2.73 10.15 -19.03
CA PHE A 39 2.71 9.81 -20.46
C PHE A 39 3.48 10.81 -21.34
N VAL A 40 3.62 12.08 -20.95
CA VAL A 40 4.27 13.14 -21.78
C VAL A 40 5.75 13.33 -21.43
N GLY A 41 6.18 12.99 -20.21
CA GLY A 41 7.52 13.37 -19.67
C GLY A 41 8.53 12.24 -19.45
N GLY A 42 8.23 10.98 -19.77
CA GLY A 42 9.20 9.87 -19.68
C GLY A 42 9.68 9.50 -18.26
N GLN A 43 9.13 10.10 -17.20
CA GLN A 43 9.35 9.64 -15.84
C GLN A 43 8.41 8.45 -15.59
N SER A 44 8.86 7.28 -16.03
CA SER A 44 8.37 5.99 -15.54
C SER A 44 8.14 6.06 -14.03
N LEU A 45 7.20 5.28 -13.48
CA LEU A 45 7.34 4.87 -12.08
C LEU A 45 8.75 4.28 -12.00
N GLY A 46 9.72 5.06 -11.49
CA GLY A 46 11.12 4.70 -11.62
C GLY A 46 11.31 3.27 -11.11
N GLY A 47 12.24 2.50 -11.68
CA GLY A 47 12.39 1.07 -11.39
C GLY A 47 12.37 0.71 -9.89
N PHE A 48 12.73 1.66 -9.02
CA PHE A 48 12.54 1.60 -7.58
C PHE A 48 11.09 1.43 -7.09
N VAL A 49 10.14 2.25 -7.56
CA VAL A 49 8.71 2.16 -7.16
C VAL A 49 8.08 0.87 -7.71
N LEU A 50 8.50 0.46 -8.91
CA LEU A 50 8.09 -0.82 -9.48
C LEU A 50 8.62 -1.99 -8.63
N ALA A 51 9.90 -1.94 -8.23
CA ALA A 51 10.48 -2.92 -7.31
C ALA A 51 9.76 -2.95 -5.95
N MET A 52 9.43 -1.79 -5.38
CA MET A 52 8.65 -1.70 -4.13
C MET A 52 7.27 -2.35 -4.26
N THR A 53 6.60 -2.17 -5.41
CA THR A 53 5.31 -2.80 -5.68
C THR A 53 5.44 -4.31 -5.82
N MET A 54 6.48 -4.78 -6.51
CA MET A 54 6.78 -6.22 -6.61
C MET A 54 7.09 -6.83 -5.25
N VAL A 55 7.95 -6.20 -4.46
CA VAL A 55 8.27 -6.65 -3.09
C VAL A 55 7.00 -6.69 -2.25
N ALA A 56 6.16 -5.65 -2.26
CA ALA A 56 4.91 -5.65 -1.51
C ALA A 56 3.94 -6.76 -1.94
N THR A 57 3.92 -7.11 -3.24
CA THR A 57 3.08 -8.19 -3.77
C THR A 57 3.63 -9.56 -3.36
N TYR A 58 4.94 -9.76 -3.50
CA TYR A 58 5.60 -11.00 -3.10
C TYR A 58 5.52 -11.18 -1.58
N SER A 59 5.81 -10.15 -0.79
CA SER A 59 5.80 -10.15 0.67
C SER A 59 4.39 -10.09 1.28
N SER A 60 3.33 -10.25 0.49
CA SER A 60 1.95 -10.25 0.96
C SER A 60 1.64 -11.48 1.82
N VAL A 61 0.38 -11.64 2.21
CA VAL A 61 -0.14 -12.73 3.06
C VAL A 61 0.34 -14.11 2.60
N SER A 62 0.55 -14.30 1.29
CA SER A 62 1.12 -15.51 0.71
C SER A 62 2.51 -15.85 1.25
N SER A 63 3.39 -14.86 1.40
CA SER A 63 4.72 -15.08 2.01
C SER A 63 4.66 -15.15 3.52
N PHE A 64 3.74 -14.44 4.18
CA PHE A 64 3.56 -14.54 5.63
C PHE A 64 3.03 -15.91 6.09
N VAL A 65 2.18 -16.55 5.27
CA VAL A 65 1.69 -17.92 5.51
C VAL A 65 2.67 -18.97 4.98
N GLY A 66 3.41 -18.65 3.91
CA GLY A 66 4.34 -19.56 3.22
C GLY A 66 5.79 -19.58 3.73
N GLY A 67 6.22 -18.65 4.58
CA GLY A 67 7.56 -18.69 5.19
C GLY A 67 7.72 -17.71 6.36
N PRO A 68 8.76 -17.86 7.21
CA PRO A 68 9.47 -19.06 7.61
C PRO A 68 8.63 -19.83 8.66
N GLY A 69 8.08 -20.95 8.20
CA GLY A 69 7.31 -21.94 8.97
C GLY A 69 7.69 -23.36 8.58
N MET A 70 8.97 -23.53 8.23
CA MET A 70 9.78 -24.73 8.47
C MET A 70 10.86 -24.32 9.46
#